data_AF-A0A268TS00-F1
#
_entry.id   AF-A0A268TS00-F1
#
_cell.length_a   1.000
_cell.length_b   1.000
_cell.length_c   1.000
_cell.angle_alpha   90.00
_cell.angle_beta   90.00
_cell.angle_gamma   90.00
#
_symmetry.space_group_name_H-M   'P 1'
#
loop_
_entity.id
_entity.type
_entity.pdbx_description
1 polymer ?
#
loop_
_entity_poly.entity_id
_entity_poly.type
_entity_poly.pdbx_seq_one_letter_code
_entity_poly.pdbx_strand_id
1 'polypeptide(L)' 'MNWADSLKIAILEGDTQKAYELIINVPTTSLNELEDLLIAQELIAQGIEMLEKDQEKVKKQMLQLKLAKKFLE' A
#
# COMPACT_ATOMS: atom_id res chain seq x y z
N MET A 1 -2.82 -19.42 -2.89
CA MET A 1 -3.53 -18.12 -2.83
C MET A 1 -3.37 -17.43 -4.17
N ASN A 2 -4.43 -16.82 -4.70
CA ASN A 2 -4.31 -15.99 -5.89
C ASN A 2 -3.77 -14.60 -5.50
N TRP A 3 -3.42 -13.78 -6.49
CA TRP A 3 -2.87 -12.44 -6.26
C TRP A 3 -3.83 -11.54 -5.46
N ALA A 4 -5.14 -11.59 -5.76
CA ALA A 4 -6.15 -10.77 -5.10
C ALA A 4 -6.27 -11.10 -3.60
N ASP A 5 -6.27 -12.40 -3.25
CA ASP A 5 -6.25 -12.85 -1.85
C ASP A 5 -5.00 -12.34 -1.13
N SER A 6 -3.86 -12.39 -1.81
CA SER A 6 -2.57 -11.96 -1.24
C SER A 6 -2.55 -10.45 -0.97
N LEU A 7 -3.12 -9.65 -1.89
CA LEU A 7 -3.23 -8.21 -1.75
C LEU A 7 -4.23 -7.85 -0.64
N LYS A 8 -5.37 -8.53 -0.59
CA LYS A 8 -6.36 -8.36 0.48
C LYS A 8 -5.76 -8.65 1.86
N ILE A 9 -5.00 -9.74 2.00
CA ILE A 9 -4.31 -10.07 3.26
C ILE A 9 -3.29 -8.99 3.61
N ALA A 10 -2.46 -8.57 2.66
CA ALA A 10 -1.47 -7.52 2.91
C ALA A 10 -2.11 -6.21 3.39
N ILE A 11 -3.25 -5.81 2.79
CA ILE A 11 -4.02 -4.65 3.23
C ILE A 11 -4.57 -4.85 4.66
N LEU A 12 -5.15 -6.01 4.96
CA LEU A 12 -5.72 -6.29 6.29
C LEU A 12 -4.66 -6.36 7.40
N GLU A 13 -3.47 -6.85 7.08
CA GLU A 13 -2.34 -6.93 8.02
C GLU A 13 -1.60 -5.58 8.15
N GLY A 14 -1.90 -4.61 7.30
CA GLY A 14 -1.17 -3.34 7.25
C GLY A 14 0.26 -3.47 6.74
N ASP A 15 0.56 -4.53 5.99
CA ASP A 15 1.87 -4.78 5.39
C ASP A 15 2.01 -3.93 4.13
N THR A 16 2.48 -2.69 4.32
CA THR A 16 2.63 -1.70 3.25
C THR A 16 3.66 -2.12 2.22
N GLN A 17 4.72 -2.82 2.60
CA GLN A 17 5.73 -3.29 1.67
C GLN A 17 5.15 -4.35 0.73
N LYS A 18 4.49 -5.36 1.28
CA LYS A 18 3.90 -6.44 0.49
C LYS A 18 2.75 -5.94 -0.38
N ALA A 19 1.93 -5.02 0.13
CA ALA A 19 0.87 -4.40 -0.66
C ALA A 19 1.45 -3.62 -1.85
N TYR A 20 2.53 -2.84 -1.64
CA TYR A 20 3.21 -2.14 -2.72
C TYR A 20 3.74 -3.11 -3.79
N GLU A 21 4.46 -4.16 -3.38
CA GLU A 21 5.02 -5.17 -4.29
C GLU A 21 3.93 -5.84 -5.14
N LEU A 22 2.76 -6.12 -4.55
CA LEU A 22 1.63 -6.72 -5.25
C LEU A 22 0.94 -5.73 -6.21
N ILE A 23 0.86 -4.44 -5.86
CA ILE A 23 0.27 -3.40 -6.70
C ILE A 23 1.14 -3.08 -7.92
N ILE A 24 2.47 -3.06 -7.78
CA ILE A 24 3.33 -2.80 -8.94
C ILE A 24 3.43 -4.00 -9.89
N ASN A 25 3.16 -5.21 -9.37
CA ASN A 25 3.22 -6.46 -10.12
C ASN A 25 1.81 -7.06 -10.34
N VAL A 26 0.86 -6.25 -10.79
CA VAL A 26 -0.50 -6.74 -11.10
C VAL A 26 -0.41 -7.79 -12.23
N PRO A 27 -1.01 -8.98 -12.06
CA PRO A 27 -0.96 -10.04 -13.05
C PRO A 27 -2.02 -9.80 -14.13
N THR A 28 -1.79 -8.79 -14.99
CA THR A 28 -2.74 -8.35 -16.04
C THR A 28 -3.16 -9.45 -17.01
N THR A 29 -2.34 -10.48 -17.23
CA THR A 29 -2.66 -11.63 -18.08
C THR A 29 -3.63 -12.63 -17.44
N SER A 30 -3.82 -12.56 -16.12
CA SER A 30 -4.78 -13.41 -15.39
C SER A 30 -6.12 -12.74 -15.11
N LEU A 31 -6.20 -11.42 -15.25
CA LEU A 31 -7.41 -10.62 -15.02
C LEU A 31 -8.16 -10.46 -16.35
N ASN A 32 -8.93 -11.48 -16.72
CA ASN A 32 -9.56 -11.56 -18.04
C ASN A 32 -11.06 -11.27 -18.01
N GLU A 33 -11.70 -11.43 -16.85
CA GLU A 33 -13.12 -11.14 -16.67
C GLU A 33 -13.33 -9.74 -16.08
N LEU A 34 -14.46 -9.12 -16.41
CA LEU A 34 -14.81 -7.80 -15.89
C LEU A 34 -14.85 -7.80 -14.35
N GLU A 35 -15.35 -8.87 -13.75
CA GLU A 35 -15.41 -9.03 -12.30
C GLU A 35 -14.01 -9.00 -11.68
N ASP A 36 -13.06 -9.76 -12.24
CA ASP A 36 -11.66 -9.76 -11.80
C ASP A 36 -11.02 -8.36 -11.88
N LEU A 37 -11.30 -7.63 -12.95
CA LEU A 37 -10.80 -6.28 -13.15
C LEU A 37 -11.38 -5.28 -12.13
N LEU A 38 -12.68 -5.39 -11.82
CA LEU A 38 -13.32 -4.55 -10.81
C LEU A 38 -12.77 -4.84 -9.41
N ILE A 39 -12.57 -6.12 -9.08
CA ILE A 39 -11.95 -6.53 -7.82
C ILE A 39 -10.53 -5.99 -7.72
N ALA A 40 -9.73 -6.14 -8.77
CA ALA A 40 -8.36 -5.63 -8.82
C ALA A 40 -8.32 -4.11 -8.65
N GLN A 41 -9.21 -3.37 -9.34
CA GLN A 41 -9.31 -1.92 -9.24
C GLN A 41 -9.58 -1.47 -7.79
N GLU A 42 -10.56 -2.09 -7.15
CA GLU A 42 -10.95 -1.76 -5.77
C GLU A 42 -9.83 -2.06 -4.77
N LEU A 43 -9.20 -3.25 -4.87
CA LEU A 43 -8.09 -3.62 -4.00
C LEU A 43 -6.87 -2.71 -4.19
N ILE A 44 -6.55 -2.33 -5.43
CA ILE A 44 -5.46 -1.40 -5.72
C ILE A 44 -5.76 -0.03 -5.13
N ALA A 45 -7.00 0.47 -5.27
CA ALA A 45 -7.40 1.75 -4.70
C ALA A 45 -7.23 1.76 -3.16
N GLN A 46 -7.71 0.73 -2.47
CA GLN A 46 -7.54 0.58 -1.02
C GLN A 46 -6.06 0.48 -0.62
N GLY A 47 -5.26 -0.26 -1.39
CA GLY A 47 -3.83 -0.38 -1.16
C GLY A 47 -3.09 0.95 -1.34
N ILE A 48 -3.43 1.75 -2.35
CA ILE A 48 -2.88 3.10 -2.55
C ILE A 48 -3.23 3.99 -1.35
N GLU A 49 -4.48 4.02 -0.90
CA GLU A 49 -4.90 4.81 0.26
C GLU A 49 -4.11 4.42 1.52
N MET A 50 -3.86 3.11 1.71
CA MET A 50 -3.04 2.62 2.81
C MET A 50 -1.58 3.11 2.71
N LEU A 51 -0.97 3.06 1.52
CA LEU A 51 0.39 3.54 1.28
C LEU A 51 0.53 5.05 1.49
N GLU A 52 -0.47 5.84 1.09
CA GLU A 52 -0.50 7.28 1.32
C GLU A 52 -0.53 7.62 2.81
N LYS A 53 -1.37 6.92 3.58
CA LYS A 53 -1.43 7.08 5.05
C LYS A 53 -0.08 6.76 5.72
N ASP A 54 0.60 5.71 5.29
CA ASP A 54 1.92 5.36 5.82
C ASP A 54 2.98 6.40 5.44
N GLN A 55 2.95 6.90 4.20
CA GLN A 55 3.83 7.98 3.77
C GLN A 55 3.64 9.24 4.62
N GLU A 56 2.40 9.63 4.93
CA GLU A 56 2.12 10.77 5.81
C GLU A 56 2.65 10.56 7.24
N LYS A 57 2.51 9.35 7.77
CA LYS A 57 3.03 8.99 9.09
C LYS A 57 4.55 9.14 9.14
N VAL A 58 5.26 8.61 8.14
CA VAL A 58 6.72 8.75 8.01
C VAL A 58 7.13 10.21 7.88
N LYS A 59 6.42 11.02 7.07
CA LYS A 59 6.67 12.46 6.94
C LYS A 59 6.56 13.18 8.29
N LYS A 60 5.53 12.89 9.08
CA LYS A 60 5.34 13.48 10.42
C LYS A 60 6.48 13.11 11.38
N GLN A 61 6.89 11.84 11.40
CA GLN A 61 8.01 11.37 12.22
C GLN A 61 9.32 12.05 11.83
N MET A 62 9.59 12.18 10.53
CA MET A 62 10.76 12.90 10.03
C MET A 62 10.78 14.38 10.44
N LEU A 63 9.63 15.05 10.42
CA LEU A 63 9.52 16.44 10.89
C LEU A 63 9.85 16.56 12.38
N GLN A 64 9.30 15.66 13.22
CA GLN A 64 9.58 15.62 14.65
C GLN A 64 11.07 15.40 14.93
N LEU A 65 11.73 14.49 14.20
CA LEU A 65 13.16 14.25 14.32
C LEU A 65 13.99 15.48 13.95
N LYS A 66 13.61 16.20 12.88
CA LYS A 66 14.29 17.45 12.47
C LYS A 66 14.17 18.53 13.55
N LEU A 67 12.99 18.68 14.16
CA LEU A 67 12.77 19.64 15.24
C LEU A 67 13.56 19.28 16.50
N ALA A 68 13.56 18.00 16.90
CA ALA A 68 14.34 17.53 18.04
C ALA A 68 15.85 17.74 17.82
N LYS A 69 16.36 17.46 16.62
CA LYS A 69 17.76 17.73 16.26
C LYS A 69 18.09 19.22 16.40
N LYS A 70 17.25 20.10 15.85
CA LYS A 70 17.44 21.56 15.93
C LYS A 70 17.38 22.09 17.37
N PHE A 71 16.65 21.43 18.27
CA PHE A 71 16.58 21.82 19.68
C PHE A 71 17.86 21.47 20.45
N LEU A 72 18.54 20.39 20.07
CA LEU A 72 19.77 19.92 20.71
C LEU A 72 21.04 20.63 20.20
N GLU A 73 20.97 21.27 19.04
CA GLU A 73 22.00 22.15 18.47
C GLU A 73 21.83 23.59 18.98
#